data_AF-A0A5M4DEK5-F1
#
_entry.id   AF-A0A5M4DEK5-F1
#
_cell.length_a   1.000
_cell.length_b   1.000
_cell.length_c   1.000
_cell.angle_alpha   90.00
_cell.angle_beta   90.00
_cell.angle_gamma   90.00
#
_symmetry.space_group_name_H-M   'P 1'
#
loop_
_entity.id
_entity.type
_entity.pdbx_description
1 polymer ?
#
loop_
_entity_poly.entity_id
_entity_poly.type
_entity_poly.pdbx_seq_one_letter_code
_entity_poly.pdbx_strand_id
1 'polypeptide(L)' 'MKLVVCVVHSRDKNKVTDEMIRAGYKFTVISSTGGFLREGNTTILVGVGEEDTPALLNLIEQNCQAREQLLN' A
#
# COMPACT_ATOMS: atom_id res chain seq x y z
N MET A 1 -13.86 -13.51 2.20
CA MET A 1 -13.60 -12.22 1.51
C MET A 1 -13.34 -11.13 2.52
N LYS A 2 -12.29 -10.32 2.32
CA LYS A 2 -11.93 -9.16 3.14
C LYS A 2 -11.65 -7.95 2.24
N LEU A 3 -11.73 -6.76 2.82
CA LEU A 3 -11.26 -5.52 2.21
C LEU A 3 -10.04 -5.04 3.00
N VAL A 4 -8.89 -4.97 2.33
CA VAL A 4 -7.68 -4.36 2.90
C VAL A 4 -7.61 -2.90 2.45
N VAL A 5 -7.46 -2.00 3.42
CA VAL A 5 -7.24 -0.57 3.21
C VAL A 5 -5.80 -0.28 3.60
N CYS A 6 -4.96 0.04 2.62
CA CYS A 6 -3.53 0.26 2.84
C CYS A 6 -3.18 1.73 2.56
N VAL A 7 -2.64 2.43 3.55
CA VAL A 7 -2.14 3.80 3.39
C VAL A 7 -0.61 3.74 3.29
N VAL A 8 -0.07 4.15 2.15
CA VAL A 8 1.37 4.06 1.84
C VAL A 8 1.94 5.42 1.45
N HIS A 9 3.24 5.60 1.61
CA HIS A 9 3.92 6.80 1.10
C HIS A 9 3.85 6.86 -0.43
N SER A 10 3.65 8.07 -0.98
CA SER A 10 3.54 8.28 -2.42
C SER A 10 4.75 7.77 -3.21
N ARG A 11 5.95 7.73 -2.60
CA ARG A 11 7.18 7.22 -3.21
C ARG A 11 7.19 5.69 -3.38
N ASP A 12 6.47 4.96 -2.54
CA ASP A 12 6.42 3.50 -2.58
C ASP A 12 5.26 3.00 -3.46
N LYS A 13 4.34 3.89 -3.86
CA LYS A 13 3.15 3.57 -4.67
C LYS A 13 3.46 2.68 -5.87
N ASN A 14 4.35 3.13 -6.76
CA ASN A 14 4.59 2.43 -8.02
C ASN A 14 5.16 1.02 -7.76
N LYS A 15 6.11 0.90 -6.82
CA LYS A 15 6.73 -0.38 -6.46
C LYS A 15 5.67 -1.37 -5.96
N VAL A 16 4.84 -0.97 -5.00
CA VAL A 16 3.84 -1.89 -4.44
C VAL A 16 2.74 -2.22 -5.45
N THR A 17 2.29 -1.28 -6.28
CA THR A 17 1.26 -1.55 -7.29
C THR A 17 1.76 -2.47 -8.40
N ASP A 18 3.03 -2.35 -8.82
CA ASP A 18 3.62 -3.23 -9.82
C ASP A 18 3.72 -4.67 -9.31
N GLU A 19 4.13 -4.86 -8.06
CA GLU A 19 4.15 -6.19 -7.43
C GLU A 19 2.73 -6.75 -7.23
N MET A 20 1.76 -5.92 -6.86
CA MET A 20 0.35 -6.36 -6.77
C MET A 20 -0.20 -6.82 -8.13
N ILE A 21 0.14 -6.13 -9.22
CA ILE A 21 -0.23 -6.53 -10.59
C ILE A 21 0.42 -7.87 -10.95
N ARG A 22 1.72 -8.04 -10.67
CA ARG A 22 2.45 -9.30 -10.92
C ARG A 22 1.85 -10.48 -10.14
N ALA A 23 1.42 -10.23 -8.91
CA ALA A 23 0.76 -11.22 -8.06
C ALA A 23 -0.72 -11.46 -8.41
N GLY A 24 -1.29 -10.72 -9.37
CA GLY A 24 -2.67 -10.89 -9.82
C GLY A 24 -3.74 -10.28 -8.92
N TYR A 25 -3.37 -9.42 -7.97
CA TYR A 25 -4.33 -8.72 -7.12
C TYR A 25 -5.08 -7.63 -7.88
N LYS A 26 -6.37 -7.48 -7.56
CA LYS A 26 -7.22 -6.38 -8.06
C LYS A 26 -7.36 -5.31 -6.99
N PHE A 27 -7.11 -4.07 -7.34
CA PHE A 27 -7.12 -2.96 -6.40
C PHE A 27 -7.53 -1.64 -7.04
N THR A 28 -7.93 -0.70 -6.20
CA THR A 28 -8.21 0.69 -6.56
C THR A 28 -7.26 1.62 -5.83
N VAL A 29 -6.68 2.59 -6.54
CA VAL A 29 -5.75 3.58 -5.99
C VAL A 29 -6.47 4.92 -5.82
N ILE A 30 -6.33 5.52 -4.64
CA ILE A 30 -6.88 6.82 -4.29
C ILE A 30 -5.74 7.75 -3.85
N SER A 31 -5.69 8.94 -4.42
CA SER A 31 -4.79 10.00 -3.94
C SER A 31 -5.37 10.57 -2.64
N SER A 32 -4.59 10.57 -1.57
CA SER A 32 -5.05 10.99 -0.24
C SER A 32 -4.01 11.88 0.46
N THR A 33 -4.38 12.44 1.61
CA THR A 33 -3.51 13.33 2.39
C THR A 33 -3.57 12.90 3.86
N GLY A 34 -2.41 12.80 4.51
CA GLY A 34 -2.33 12.45 5.92
C GLY A 34 -2.77 13.62 6.82
N GLY A 35 -3.55 13.35 7.87
CA GLY A 35 -4.06 14.41 8.74
C GLY A 35 -3.00 15.12 9.59
N PHE A 36 -1.95 14.40 10.01
CA PHE A 36 -0.93 14.92 10.93
C PHE A 36 0.10 15.80 10.22
N LEU A 37 0.84 15.24 9.26
CA LEU A 37 1.87 15.97 8.51
C LEU A 37 1.29 16.81 7.36
N ARG A 38 0.01 16.63 7.02
CA ARG A 38 -0.67 17.27 5.87
C ARG A 38 0.04 16.99 4.52
N GLU A 39 0.78 15.90 4.45
CA GLU A 39 1.50 15.45 3.27
C GLU A 39 0.67 14.48 2.42
N GLY A 40 0.89 14.52 1.11
CA GLY A 40 0.26 13.63 0.14
C GLY A 40 0.75 12.18 0.29
N ASN A 41 -0.20 11.25 0.39
CA ASN A 41 0.04 9.82 0.44
C ASN A 41 -0.89 9.10 -0.55
N THR A 42 -0.84 7.77 -0.57
CA THR A 42 -1.69 6.96 -1.43
C THR A 42 -2.46 5.95 -0.59
N THR A 43 -3.77 5.87 -0.79
CA THR A 43 -4.61 4.82 -0.24
C THR A 43 -4.90 3.77 -1.32
N ILE A 44 -4.66 2.50 -1.03
CA ILE A 44 -4.94 1.37 -1.91
C ILE A 44 -6.02 0.51 -1.27
N LEU A 45 -7.10 0.26 -2.02
CA LEU A 45 -8.20 -0.61 -1.63
C LEU A 45 -8.08 -1.94 -2.36
N VAL A 46 -7.95 -3.05 -1.63
CA VAL A 46 -7.76 -4.39 -2.20
C VAL A 46 -8.84 -5.34 -1.70
N GLY A 47 -9.63 -5.89 -2.62
CA GLY A 47 -10.54 -7.00 -2.31
C GLY A 47 -9.78 -8.32 -2.41
N VAL A 48 -9.76 -9.10 -1.33
CA VAL A 48 -8.94 -10.32 -1.23
C VAL A 48 -9.67 -11.47 -0.55
N GLY A 49 -9.29 -12.70 -0.89
CA GLY A 49 -9.69 -13.91 -0.16
C GLY A 49 -9.23 -13.83 1.30
N GLU A 50 -9.91 -14.54 2.20
CA GLU A 50 -9.50 -14.56 3.61
C GLU A 50 -8.18 -15.34 3.76
N GLU A 51 -8.05 -16.42 3.01
CA GLU A 51 -6.88 -17.27 2.83
C GLU A 51 -5.67 -16.53 2.23
N ASP A 52 -5.90 -15.57 1.34
CA ASP A 52 -4.84 -14.83 0.63
C ASP A 52 -4.43 -13.54 1.38
N THR A 53 -5.17 -13.16 2.42
CA THR A 53 -4.89 -11.95 3.20
C THR A 53 -3.47 -11.92 3.76
N PRO A 54 -2.91 -13.02 4.34
CA PRO A 54 -1.53 -13.03 4.83
C PRO A 54 -0.49 -12.79 3.73
N ALA A 55 -0.70 -13.36 2.53
CA ALA A 55 0.22 -13.20 1.40
C ALA A 55 0.22 -11.75 0.89
N LEU A 56 -0.96 -11.12 0.82
CA LEU A 56 -1.10 -9.70 0.47
C LEU A 56 -0.39 -8.80 1.50
N LEU A 57 -0.55 -9.07 2.80
CA LEU A 57 0.09 -8.28 3.86
C LEU A 57 1.63 -8.39 3.79
N ASN A 58 2.16 -9.58 3.56
CA ASN A 58 3.60 -9.79 3.39
C ASN A 58 4.13 -9.05 2.14
N LEU A 59 3.40 -9.08 1.03
CA LEU A 59 3.75 -8.31 -0.18
C LEU A 59 3.83 -6.81 0.14
N ILE A 60 2.85 -6.27 0.87
CA ILE A 60 2.84 -4.86 1.28
C ILE A 60 4.05 -4.55 2.17
N GLU A 61 4.34 -5.39 3.18
CA GLU A 61 5.45 -5.20 4.12
C GLU A 61 6.84 -5.20 3.44
N GLN A 62 7.04 -6.05 2.43
CA GLN A 62 8.29 -6.09 1.66
C GLN A 62 8.50 -4.87 0.75
N ASN A 63 7.40 -4.18 0.42
CA ASN A 63 7.42 -3.05 -0.51
C ASN A 63 7.31 -1.69 0.18
N CYS A 64 6.67 -1.63 1.33
CA CYS A 64 6.40 -0.42 2.10
C CYS A 64 6.98 -0.58 3.51
N GLN A 65 8.15 0.01 3.76
CA GLN A 65 8.83 -0.06 5.05
C GLN A 65 9.02 1.33 5.63
N ALA A 66 8.98 1.41 6.96
CA ALA A 66 9.41 2.60 7.68
C ALA A 66 10.88 2.87 7.36
N ARG A 67 11.20 4.13 7.07
CA ARG A 67 12.58 4.57 6.81
C ARG A 67 12.85 5.79 7.66
N GLU A 68 14.02 5.82 8.29
CA GLU A 68 14.54 7.06 8.83
C GLU A 68 14.93 7.95 7.67
N GLN A 69 14.40 9.17 7.66
CA GLN A 69 14.76 10.17 6.67
C GLN A 69 15.50 11.29 7.37
N LEU A 70 16.74 11.54 6.94
CA LEU A 70 17.45 12.76 7.32
C LEU A 70 16.67 13.94 6.73
N LEU A 71 16.16 14.80 7.61
CA LEU A 71 15.61 16.10 7.24
C LEU A 71 16.81 17.03 7.06
N ASN A 72 16.99 17.54 5.83
CA ASN A 72 17.99 18.57 5.53
C ASN A 72 17.50 19.95 5.99
#